data_AF-A0AAD9J5V5-F1
#
_entry.id   AF-A0AAD9J5V5-F1
#
_cell.length_a   1.000
_cell.length_b   1.000
_cell.length_c   1.000
_cell.angle_alpha   90.00
_cell.angle_beta   90.00
_cell.angle_gamma   90.00
#
_symmetry.space_group_name_H-M   'P 1'
#
loop_
_entity.id
_entity.type
_entity.pdbx_description
1 polymer ?
#
loop_
_entity_poly.entity_id
_entity_poly.type
_entity_poly.pdbx_seq_one_letter_code
_entity_poly.pdbx_strand_id
1 'polypeptide(L)'
;MENIIDGYNIDKNQSGLVQLSNEDLHAQLLIWMDDPEQSPQCIYVKIDIAQGLVTREQCCAVFGVSWGAMDHCEILACDELLPDFVDDMESYNPEVNVIENNGDQPFRTCMNYGPNYYRTFDGLEYRFAGRCTYVVFRDRAERTVRVTHVDCEAYSSCRKRLEIVLNSRLRVVAIGSDIVVYDKGQPSYVYVNETNGYSSPGSVPIEKIGVYYYLEYGSLRLRWDDESSWFLTLDEAPRDPDSFSVGGLCGNYDRDPHNDMRKMTGQVLDNPAVFGNSWTVHTEDPCPDASMSGYECRTDDVKEQAKSACKVLLKEPFISCHTVVAVQYYYHRCLNDYCAALDYTDDWEDPVAVQEELDSILCVMADSYTVQCAFFGKVISWRSEDFCR
;
A
#
# COMPACT_ATOMS: atom_id res chain seq x y z
N MET A 1 -37.18 37.90 -15.87
CA MET A 1 -37.29 37.77 -14.40
C MET A 1 -38.52 36.92 -14.18
N GLU A 2 -38.46 35.65 -13.77
CA GLU A 2 -37.52 34.87 -12.90
C GLU A 2 -37.24 33.48 -13.56
N ASN A 3 -35.97 33.01 -13.66
CA ASN A 3 -35.24 31.99 -12.85
C ASN A 3 -35.70 30.50 -13.04
N ILE A 4 -34.93 29.63 -13.75
CA ILE A 4 -33.92 28.62 -13.26
C ILE A 4 -34.60 27.32 -12.75
N ILE A 5 -34.41 26.07 -13.26
CA ILE A 5 -33.52 25.42 -14.26
C ILE A 5 -34.29 24.28 -14.97
N ASP A 6 -34.14 24.20 -16.30
CA ASP A 6 -34.64 23.17 -17.22
C ASP A 6 -33.69 21.97 -17.39
N GLY A 7 -34.27 20.77 -17.58
CA GLY A 7 -33.97 19.88 -18.70
C GLY A 7 -32.88 18.80 -18.55
N TYR A 8 -33.25 17.52 -18.76
CA TYR A 8 -32.67 16.73 -19.84
C TYR A 8 -33.68 15.70 -20.37
N ASN A 9 -33.94 15.81 -21.67
CA ASN A 9 -34.80 14.98 -22.50
C ASN A 9 -33.84 14.06 -23.28
N ILE A 10 -33.86 12.75 -23.04
CA ILE A 10 -33.03 11.79 -23.80
C ILE A 10 -33.87 11.24 -24.94
N ASP A 11 -33.57 11.74 -26.14
CA ASP A 11 -34.25 11.45 -27.40
C ASP A 11 -33.92 10.01 -27.87
N LYS A 12 -34.96 9.24 -28.19
CA LYS A 12 -34.95 7.78 -28.39
C LYS A 12 -34.43 7.33 -29.77
N ASN A 13 -33.59 8.09 -30.46
CA ASN A 13 -33.37 7.85 -31.90
C ASN A 13 -31.97 8.07 -32.48
N GLN A 14 -30.89 7.89 -31.71
CA GLN A 14 -29.55 7.65 -32.27
C GLN A 14 -28.72 6.71 -31.40
N SER A 15 -28.74 5.41 -31.68
CA SER A 15 -27.65 4.51 -31.34
C SER A 15 -26.77 4.33 -32.58
N GLY A 16 -25.67 5.08 -32.62
CA GLY A 16 -24.63 4.94 -33.63
C GLY A 16 -23.91 3.60 -33.48
N LEU A 17 -23.76 2.91 -34.60
CA LEU A 17 -22.87 1.76 -34.78
C LEU A 17 -21.42 2.15 -34.48
N VAL A 18 -20.79 1.48 -33.51
CA VAL A 18 -19.35 1.21 -33.56
C VAL A 18 -19.20 -0.29 -33.74
N GLN A 19 -18.98 -0.68 -34.99
CA GLN A 19 -18.66 -2.03 -35.41
C GLN A 19 -17.12 -2.15 -35.38
N LEU A 20 -16.57 -2.72 -34.30
CA LEU A 20 -15.25 -3.35 -34.35
C LEU A 20 -15.48 -4.83 -34.67
N SER A 21 -14.83 -5.29 -35.73
CA SER A 21 -14.93 -6.64 -36.24
C SER A 21 -14.09 -7.64 -35.45
N ASN A 22 -14.72 -8.79 -35.23
CA ASN A 22 -14.20 -10.14 -34.98
C ASN A 22 -13.97 -10.58 -33.52
N GLU A 23 -14.83 -11.55 -33.17
CA GLU A 23 -14.82 -12.52 -32.06
C GLU A 23 -15.52 -12.05 -30.77
N ASP A 24 -16.86 -12.16 -30.81
CA ASP A 24 -17.83 -11.73 -29.79
C ASP A 24 -17.88 -12.63 -28.56
N LEU A 25 -17.62 -12.03 -27.39
CA LEU A 25 -17.87 -12.62 -26.09
C LEU A 25 -18.58 -11.61 -25.16
N HIS A 26 -19.28 -12.13 -24.15
CA HIS A 26 -20.20 -11.32 -23.32
C HIS A 26 -20.14 -11.73 -21.83
N ALA A 27 -19.85 -10.77 -20.94
CA ALA A 27 -20.36 -10.73 -19.57
C ALA A 27 -21.11 -9.41 -19.34
N GLN A 28 -22.13 -9.39 -18.46
CA GLN A 28 -23.11 -8.29 -18.38
C GLN A 28 -23.33 -7.78 -16.94
N LEU A 29 -23.26 -6.46 -16.75
CA LEU A 29 -23.66 -5.75 -15.52
C LEU A 29 -25.06 -5.13 -15.72
N LEU A 30 -25.97 -5.27 -14.75
CA LEU A 30 -27.33 -4.71 -14.78
C LEU A 30 -27.42 -3.49 -13.85
N ILE A 31 -27.97 -2.38 -14.35
CA ILE A 31 -28.29 -1.19 -13.52
C ILE A 31 -29.83 -1.10 -13.41
N TRP A 32 -30.32 -1.00 -12.17
CA TRP A 32 -31.75 -0.89 -11.87
C TRP A 32 -32.17 0.60 -11.91
N MET A 33 -33.22 0.92 -12.66
CA MET A 33 -33.84 2.24 -12.65
C MET A 33 -35.30 2.10 -12.22
N ASP A 34 -35.63 2.70 -11.07
CA ASP A 34 -37.01 2.84 -10.59
C ASP A 34 -37.77 3.85 -11.47
N ASP A 35 -38.49 3.36 -12.49
CA ASP A 35 -39.57 4.10 -13.15
C ASP A 35 -40.91 3.41 -12.82
N PRO A 36 -41.78 4.04 -12.01
CA PRO A 36 -43.02 3.42 -11.54
C PRO A 36 -44.11 3.26 -12.62
N GLU A 37 -43.91 3.78 -13.84
CA GLU A 37 -44.90 3.67 -14.93
C GLU A 37 -44.50 2.73 -16.08
N GLN A 38 -43.34 2.07 -16.03
CA GLN A 38 -42.94 1.05 -17.01
C GLN A 38 -42.50 -0.26 -16.33
N SER A 39 -42.83 -1.40 -16.95
CA SER A 39 -42.26 -2.70 -16.56
C SER A 39 -40.73 -2.61 -16.61
N PRO A 40 -40.00 -3.16 -15.61
CA PRO A 40 -38.55 -3.01 -15.52
C PRO A 40 -37.89 -3.53 -16.80
N GLN A 41 -37.21 -2.65 -17.54
CA GLN A 41 -36.43 -3.04 -18.71
C GLN A 41 -35.03 -3.41 -18.26
N CYS A 42 -34.65 -4.68 -18.42
CA CYS A 42 -33.32 -5.18 -18.11
C CYS A 42 -32.34 -4.60 -19.16
N ILE A 43 -31.47 -3.66 -18.77
CA ILE A 43 -30.44 -3.06 -19.65
C ILE A 43 -29.14 -3.85 -19.45
N TYR A 44 -28.59 -4.38 -20.53
CA TYR A 44 -27.37 -5.20 -20.53
C TYR A 44 -26.16 -4.38 -20.98
N VAL A 45 -25.10 -4.32 -20.18
CA VAL A 45 -23.80 -3.71 -20.55
C VAL A 45 -22.83 -4.79 -21.05
N LYS A 46 -22.12 -4.58 -22.17
CA LYS A 46 -21.14 -5.57 -22.71
C LYS A 46 -19.79 -5.43 -22.00
N ILE A 47 -19.30 -6.50 -21.37
CA ILE A 47 -17.91 -6.66 -20.92
C ILE A 47 -17.26 -7.73 -21.81
N ASP A 48 -16.09 -7.39 -22.37
CA ASP A 48 -15.35 -8.20 -23.32
C ASP A 48 -14.48 -9.21 -22.55
N ILE A 49 -14.82 -10.50 -22.56
CA ILE A 49 -14.04 -11.56 -21.89
C ILE A 49 -13.78 -12.69 -22.87
N ALA A 50 -12.51 -12.94 -23.21
CA ALA A 50 -11.99 -13.78 -24.29
C ALA A 50 -12.54 -15.24 -24.44
N GLN A 51 -13.41 -15.78 -23.57
CA GLN A 51 -13.80 -17.20 -23.60
C GLN A 51 -15.24 -17.52 -23.10
N GLY A 52 -16.13 -17.92 -24.03
CA GLY A 52 -17.39 -18.66 -23.79
C GLY A 52 -18.44 -18.03 -22.86
N LEU A 53 -19.55 -18.76 -22.69
CA LEU A 53 -20.54 -18.51 -21.62
C LEU A 53 -19.85 -18.70 -20.26
N VAL A 54 -19.94 -17.69 -19.41
CA VAL A 54 -19.27 -17.66 -18.09
C VAL A 54 -20.26 -18.13 -17.01
N THR A 55 -19.87 -19.11 -16.21
CA THR A 55 -20.67 -19.59 -15.05
C THR A 55 -20.75 -18.53 -13.94
N ARG A 56 -21.69 -18.66 -12.99
CA ARG A 56 -21.80 -17.75 -11.83
C ARG A 56 -20.47 -17.69 -11.08
N GLU A 57 -19.86 -18.86 -10.88
CA GLU A 57 -18.57 -19.04 -10.21
C GLU A 57 -17.44 -18.32 -10.96
N GLN A 58 -17.34 -18.49 -12.28
CA GLN A 58 -16.32 -17.82 -13.09
C GLN A 58 -16.53 -16.30 -13.19
N CYS A 59 -17.78 -15.83 -13.20
CA CYS A 59 -18.11 -14.40 -13.21
C CYS A 59 -17.74 -13.73 -11.88
N CYS A 60 -18.03 -14.41 -10.76
CA CYS A 60 -17.72 -13.93 -9.42
C CYS A 60 -16.23 -14.06 -9.06
N ALA A 61 -15.49 -14.98 -9.70
CA ALA A 61 -14.05 -15.14 -9.49
C ALA A 61 -13.19 -14.00 -10.08
N VAL A 62 -13.69 -13.31 -11.11
CA VAL A 62 -12.94 -12.27 -11.85
C VAL A 62 -13.61 -10.91 -11.64
N PHE A 63 -13.52 -10.37 -10.42
CA PHE A 63 -13.97 -9.02 -10.03
C PHE A 63 -15.49 -8.75 -10.14
N GLY A 64 -16.31 -9.77 -10.39
CA GLY A 64 -17.76 -9.65 -10.43
C GLY A 64 -18.36 -9.45 -9.03
N VAL A 65 -19.14 -8.37 -8.85
CA VAL A 65 -19.89 -8.09 -7.61
C VAL A 65 -21.28 -8.71 -7.59
N SER A 66 -21.78 -9.08 -8.77
CA SER A 66 -23.10 -9.71 -8.96
C SER A 66 -23.13 -10.51 -10.24
N TRP A 67 -24.07 -11.46 -10.32
CA TRP A 67 -24.33 -12.28 -11.50
C TRP A 67 -25.83 -12.25 -11.82
N GLY A 68 -26.17 -12.31 -13.10
CA GLY A 68 -27.56 -12.34 -13.57
C GLY A 68 -27.75 -13.38 -14.66
N ALA A 69 -28.90 -14.04 -14.68
CA ALA A 69 -29.25 -15.01 -15.69
C ALA A 69 -30.17 -14.43 -16.77
N MET A 70 -30.10 -15.00 -17.98
CA MET A 70 -30.90 -14.50 -19.11
C MET A 70 -32.38 -14.83 -19.01
N ASP A 71 -32.76 -15.87 -18.27
CA ASP A 71 -34.13 -16.38 -18.15
C ASP A 71 -34.88 -15.88 -16.92
N HIS A 72 -34.17 -15.24 -15.97
CA HIS A 72 -34.74 -14.59 -14.80
C HIS A 72 -34.02 -13.26 -14.55
N CYS A 73 -34.74 -12.12 -14.54
CA CYS A 73 -34.17 -10.83 -14.15
C CYS A 73 -33.98 -10.78 -12.62
N GLU A 74 -33.20 -11.71 -12.08
CA GLU A 74 -32.76 -11.75 -10.69
C GLU A 74 -31.26 -11.47 -10.65
N ILE A 75 -30.86 -10.55 -9.78
CA ILE A 75 -29.46 -10.25 -9.53
C ILE A 75 -29.07 -11.02 -8.28
N LEU A 76 -28.14 -11.97 -8.42
CA LEU A 76 -27.55 -12.67 -7.29
C LEU A 76 -26.24 -12.00 -6.93
N ALA A 77 -26.10 -11.59 -5.68
CA ALA A 77 -24.83 -11.07 -5.19
C ALA A 77 -23.80 -12.22 -5.12
N CYS A 78 -22.54 -11.87 -5.42
CA CYS A 78 -21.42 -12.82 -5.40
C CYS A 78 -20.92 -13.13 -3.98
N ASP A 79 -21.47 -12.45 -2.98
CA ASP A 79 -21.18 -12.61 -1.55
C ASP A 79 -21.52 -14.00 -0.99
N GLU A 80 -22.53 -14.69 -1.53
CA GLU A 80 -22.87 -16.07 -1.14
C GLU A 80 -21.84 -17.12 -1.59
N LEU A 81 -20.98 -16.81 -2.57
CA LEU A 81 -19.92 -17.69 -3.09
C LEU A 81 -18.55 -17.43 -2.42
N LEU A 82 -18.48 -16.51 -1.45
CA LEU A 82 -17.27 -16.26 -0.66
C LEU A 82 -16.68 -17.45 0.12
N PRO A 83 -17.37 -18.57 0.39
CA PRO A 83 -16.72 -19.73 1.01
C PRO A 83 -15.58 -20.30 0.16
N ASP A 84 -15.71 -20.28 -1.19
CA ASP A 84 -14.76 -20.92 -2.10
C ASP A 84 -13.67 -19.97 -2.63
N PHE A 85 -13.84 -18.64 -2.48
CA PHE A 85 -12.81 -17.65 -2.82
C PHE A 85 -11.58 -17.71 -1.89
N VAL A 86 -11.75 -18.26 -0.68
CA VAL A 86 -10.67 -18.41 0.31
C VAL A 86 -9.75 -19.59 0.00
N ASP A 87 -10.22 -20.61 -0.73
CA ASP A 87 -9.43 -21.81 -1.05
C ASP A 87 -8.52 -21.61 -2.28
N ASP A 88 -8.89 -20.76 -3.25
CA ASP A 88 -8.04 -20.41 -4.41
C ASP A 88 -6.96 -19.36 -4.09
N MET A 89 -6.91 -18.94 -2.83
CA MET A 89 -6.00 -17.94 -2.28
C MET A 89 -4.67 -18.54 -1.80
N GLU A 90 -4.58 -19.86 -1.59
CA GLU A 90 -3.40 -20.51 -0.97
C GLU A 90 -2.09 -20.46 -1.80
N SER A 91 -2.06 -19.88 -3.01
CA SER A 91 -0.86 -19.78 -3.85
C SER A 91 -0.21 -18.39 -3.93
N TYR A 92 -0.69 -17.39 -3.17
CA TYR A 92 -0.16 -16.02 -3.26
C TYR A 92 1.16 -15.88 -2.46
N ASN A 93 2.18 -15.21 -3.01
CA ASN A 93 3.40 -14.89 -2.27
C ASN A 93 3.19 -13.64 -1.40
N PRO A 94 3.10 -13.75 -0.06
CA PRO A 94 2.82 -12.61 0.82
C PRO A 94 4.03 -11.71 1.06
N GLU A 95 5.23 -12.12 0.61
CA GLU A 95 6.48 -11.40 0.87
C GLU A 95 6.81 -10.37 -0.22
N VAL A 96 6.24 -10.52 -1.43
CA VAL A 96 6.47 -9.65 -2.58
C VAL A 96 5.19 -9.49 -3.39
N ASN A 97 4.86 -8.25 -3.75
CA ASN A 97 3.78 -7.92 -4.68
C ASN A 97 4.26 -6.85 -5.66
N VAL A 98 3.77 -6.90 -6.90
CA VAL A 98 4.09 -5.92 -7.94
C VAL A 98 2.82 -5.15 -8.29
N ILE A 99 2.83 -3.85 -8.05
CA ILE A 99 1.76 -2.95 -8.48
C ILE A 99 2.13 -2.42 -9.86
N GLU A 100 1.58 -3.04 -10.91
CA GLU A 100 1.73 -2.55 -12.28
C GLU A 100 0.97 -1.23 -12.47
N ASN A 101 1.72 -0.12 -12.54
CA ASN A 101 1.14 1.18 -12.84
C ASN A 101 1.28 1.48 -14.34
N ASN A 102 0.22 1.17 -15.09
CA ASN A 102 0.11 1.45 -16.52
C ASN A 102 -0.17 2.93 -16.85
N GLY A 103 -0.27 3.80 -15.83
CA GLY A 103 -0.46 5.25 -16.00
C GLY A 103 0.84 6.05 -15.85
N ASP A 104 0.95 7.15 -16.60
CA ASP A 104 1.94 8.19 -16.34
C ASP A 104 1.57 8.96 -15.07
N GLN A 105 1.97 8.44 -13.91
CA GLN A 105 1.93 9.22 -12.68
C GLN A 105 3.17 10.13 -12.61
N PRO A 106 2.99 11.44 -12.34
CA PRO A 106 4.07 12.42 -12.43
C PRO A 106 5.15 12.27 -11.34
N PHE A 107 4.81 11.70 -10.20
CA PHE A 107 5.75 11.41 -9.11
C PHE A 107 5.37 10.08 -8.45
N ARG A 108 6.37 9.27 -8.09
CA ARG A 108 6.15 8.05 -7.34
C ARG A 108 6.74 8.16 -5.94
N THR A 109 6.00 7.64 -4.97
CA THR A 109 6.36 7.68 -3.56
C THR A 109 6.81 6.30 -3.11
N CYS A 110 8.06 6.21 -2.68
CA CYS A 110 8.57 5.11 -1.89
C CYS A 110 8.13 5.29 -0.44
N MET A 111 7.83 4.20 0.26
CA MET A 111 7.38 4.29 1.64
C MET A 111 7.78 3.05 2.43
N ASN A 112 7.78 3.23 3.75
CA ASN A 112 7.74 2.14 4.70
C ASN A 112 6.62 2.40 5.69
N TYR A 113 5.80 1.39 5.92
CA TYR A 113 4.63 1.47 6.77
C TYR A 113 4.65 0.32 7.78
N GLY A 114 4.13 0.57 8.97
CA GLY A 114 4.13 -0.39 10.06
C GLY A 114 5.54 -0.89 10.40
N PRO A 115 5.71 -2.18 10.74
CA PRO A 115 6.96 -2.67 11.29
C PRO A 115 8.09 -2.74 10.25
N ASN A 116 7.81 -3.24 9.03
CA ASN A 116 8.86 -3.67 8.11
C ASN A 116 8.43 -3.76 6.63
N TYR A 117 7.38 -3.05 6.23
CA TYR A 117 6.81 -3.15 4.89
C TYR A 117 7.25 -2.01 4.01
N TYR A 118 7.79 -2.33 2.84
CA TYR A 118 8.34 -1.36 1.92
C TYR A 118 7.53 -1.37 0.63
N ARG A 119 7.40 -0.19 0.04
CA ARG A 119 7.02 -0.03 -1.36
C ARG A 119 8.05 0.86 -2.02
N THR A 120 8.59 0.42 -3.15
CA THR A 120 9.57 1.17 -3.93
C THR A 120 8.91 2.31 -4.70
N PHE A 121 9.72 3.09 -5.40
CA PHE A 121 9.20 4.08 -6.33
C PHE A 121 8.38 3.41 -7.43
N ASP A 122 8.80 2.28 -7.99
CA ASP A 122 8.13 1.73 -9.19
C ASP A 122 6.95 0.82 -8.90
N GLY A 123 6.66 0.55 -7.62
CA GLY A 123 5.46 -0.17 -7.17
C GLY A 123 5.72 -1.59 -6.69
N LEU A 124 6.99 -2.00 -6.54
CA LEU A 124 7.34 -3.23 -5.87
C LEU A 124 7.07 -3.08 -4.37
N GLU A 125 6.16 -3.90 -3.84
CA GLU A 125 5.95 -4.07 -2.42
C GLU A 125 6.69 -5.30 -1.92
N TYR A 126 7.36 -5.17 -0.77
CA TYR A 126 8.03 -6.29 -0.15
C TYR A 126 8.18 -6.12 1.36
N ARG A 127 8.45 -7.22 2.05
CA ARG A 127 8.74 -7.24 3.49
C ARG A 127 10.24 -7.36 3.76
N PHE A 128 10.75 -6.55 4.69
CA PHE A 128 12.15 -6.64 5.12
C PHE A 128 12.33 -6.27 6.60
N ALA A 129 12.45 -7.29 7.45
CA ALA A 129 12.53 -7.19 8.91
C ALA A 129 13.95 -6.98 9.46
N GLY A 130 14.75 -6.13 8.81
CA GLY A 130 16.12 -5.85 9.27
C GLY A 130 16.16 -5.06 10.58
N ARG A 131 17.16 -5.27 11.43
CA ARG A 131 17.32 -4.54 12.72
C ARG A 131 18.47 -3.54 12.74
N CYS A 132 19.10 -3.33 11.59
CA CYS A 132 20.27 -2.46 11.48
C CYS A 132 19.94 -1.14 10.80
N THR A 133 20.97 -0.38 10.45
CA THR A 133 20.81 0.83 9.65
C THR A 133 20.92 0.47 8.17
N TYR A 134 19.92 0.82 7.38
CA TYR A 134 19.86 0.51 5.95
C TYR A 134 19.77 1.79 5.12
N VAL A 135 20.39 1.78 3.94
CA VAL A 135 20.28 2.87 2.97
C VAL A 135 18.93 2.72 2.24
N VAL A 136 18.00 3.61 2.57
CA VAL A 136 16.68 3.68 1.93
C VAL A 136 16.78 4.31 0.56
N PHE A 137 17.51 5.41 0.48
CA PHE A 137 17.67 6.18 -0.73
C PHE A 137 19.06 6.81 -0.75
N ARG A 138 19.67 6.84 -1.93
CA ARG A 138 20.84 7.66 -2.24
C ARG A 138 20.79 8.10 -3.69
N ASP A 139 21.40 9.23 -3.97
CA ASP A 139 21.56 9.69 -5.34
C ASP A 139 22.90 10.38 -5.65
N ARG A 140 23.04 10.83 -6.90
CA ARG A 140 24.21 11.59 -7.36
C ARG A 140 24.26 13.04 -6.86
N ALA A 141 23.17 13.57 -6.30
CA ALA A 141 23.12 14.90 -5.71
C ALA A 141 23.61 14.90 -4.25
N GLU A 142 24.27 13.83 -3.80
CA GLU A 142 24.72 13.65 -2.41
C GLU A 142 23.58 13.74 -1.39
N ARG A 143 22.37 13.31 -1.79
CA ARG A 143 21.25 13.09 -0.88
C ARG A 143 21.27 11.64 -0.44
N THR A 144 21.10 11.38 0.85
CA THR A 144 21.00 10.03 1.40
C THR A 144 19.98 9.98 2.52
N VAL A 145 19.11 8.98 2.49
CA VAL A 145 18.17 8.67 3.58
C VAL A 145 18.50 7.29 4.10
N ARG A 146 18.64 7.18 5.42
CA ARG A 146 18.85 5.91 6.12
C ARG A 146 17.75 5.71 7.15
N VAL A 147 17.42 4.45 7.38
CA VAL A 147 16.48 4.04 8.42
C VAL A 147 17.16 3.07 9.37
N THR A 148 16.92 3.25 10.66
CA THR A 148 17.18 2.24 11.69
C THR A 148 15.86 1.92 12.37
N HIS A 149 15.57 0.65 12.54
CA HIS A 149 14.44 0.17 13.33
C HIS A 149 14.79 0.23 14.82
N VAL A 150 13.96 0.90 15.61
CA VAL A 150 14.17 1.22 17.04
C VAL A 150 12.90 0.85 17.80
N ASP A 151 13.02 0.34 19.03
CA ASP A 151 11.88 0.02 19.91
C ASP A 151 10.79 -0.85 19.24
N CYS A 152 11.21 -1.95 18.61
CA CYS A 152 10.31 -2.86 17.88
C CYS A 152 9.87 -4.03 18.77
N GLU A 153 9.44 -3.70 19.98
CA GLU A 153 8.93 -4.63 21.00
C GLU A 153 7.49 -5.06 20.71
N ALA A 154 6.74 -4.27 19.94
CA ALA A 154 5.51 -4.71 19.31
C ALA A 154 5.83 -5.41 17.98
N TYR A 155 5.03 -6.40 17.62
CA TYR A 155 5.02 -7.00 16.30
C TYR A 155 4.41 -6.06 15.24
N SER A 156 3.34 -5.37 15.62
CA SER A 156 2.47 -4.53 14.79
C SER A 156 3.06 -3.15 14.47
N SER A 157 4.03 -2.70 15.26
CA SER A 157 4.67 -1.39 15.10
C SER A 157 6.15 -1.44 15.45
N CYS A 158 6.93 -0.52 14.91
CA CYS A 158 8.37 -0.46 15.11
C CYS A 158 8.81 0.97 14.83
N ARG A 159 9.37 1.65 15.83
CA ARG A 159 9.78 3.04 15.67
C ARG A 159 10.94 3.17 14.69
N LYS A 160 10.97 4.29 13.99
CA LYS A 160 11.96 4.57 12.95
C LYS A 160 12.88 5.70 13.39
N ARG A 161 14.18 5.45 13.34
CA ARG A 161 15.21 6.50 13.32
C ARG A 161 15.55 6.80 11.88
N LEU A 162 15.20 8.00 11.42
CA LEU A 162 15.56 8.49 10.10
C LEU A 162 16.80 9.36 10.18
N GLU A 163 17.75 9.10 9.29
CA GLU A 163 18.92 9.95 9.09
C GLU A 163 18.97 10.43 7.65
N ILE A 164 18.79 11.74 7.48
CA ILE A 164 18.76 12.42 6.18
C ILE A 164 20.03 13.24 6.05
N VAL A 165 20.86 12.93 5.06
CA VAL A 165 22.07 13.70 4.73
C VAL A 165 21.84 14.42 3.40
N LEU A 166 22.07 15.73 3.38
CA LEU A 166 21.84 16.59 2.21
C LEU A 166 23.11 17.41 1.91
N ASN A 167 23.64 17.23 0.70
CA ASN A 167 24.80 17.94 0.16
C ASN A 167 26.02 17.92 1.09
N SER A 168 26.25 16.79 1.78
CA SER A 168 27.37 16.58 2.72
C SER A 168 27.52 17.63 3.83
N ARG A 169 26.53 18.52 4.01
CA ARG A 169 26.56 19.67 4.93
C ARG A 169 25.48 19.57 5.99
N LEU A 170 24.25 19.32 5.54
CA LEU A 170 23.08 19.23 6.40
C LEU A 170 22.84 17.76 6.73
N ARG A 171 22.59 17.48 8.00
CA ARG A 171 22.15 16.16 8.45
C ARG A 171 20.98 16.33 9.41
N VAL A 172 19.87 15.66 9.15
CA VAL A 172 18.70 15.62 10.04
C VAL A 172 18.61 14.22 10.61
N VAL A 173 18.46 14.13 11.93
CA VAL A 173 18.12 12.88 12.61
C VAL A 173 16.76 13.06 13.25
N ALA A 174 15.83 12.18 12.93
CA ALA A 174 14.50 12.15 13.51
C ALA A 174 14.23 10.79 14.15
N ILE A 175 13.77 10.79 15.40
CA ILE A 175 13.26 9.61 16.11
C ILE A 175 11.89 10.00 16.65
N GLY A 176 10.85 9.57 15.97
CA GLY A 176 9.50 10.08 16.22
C GLY A 176 9.44 11.62 16.10
N SER A 177 9.00 12.28 17.18
CA SER A 177 8.95 13.74 17.29
C SER A 177 10.29 14.41 17.66
N ASP A 178 11.30 13.64 18.07
CA ASP A 178 12.60 14.16 18.47
C ASP A 178 13.47 14.40 17.23
N ILE A 179 13.71 15.67 16.91
CA ILE A 179 14.40 16.09 15.69
C ILE A 179 15.65 16.88 16.03
N VAL A 180 16.78 16.47 15.45
CA VAL A 180 18.06 17.18 15.55
C VAL A 180 18.58 17.50 14.15
N VAL A 181 18.78 18.78 13.89
CA VAL A 181 19.38 19.27 12.64
C VAL A 181 20.83 19.63 12.89
N TYR A 182 21.72 19.09 12.09
CA TYR A 182 23.14 19.38 12.10
C TYR A 182 23.50 20.19 10.85
N ASP A 183 24.07 21.37 11.04
CA ASP A 183 24.68 22.15 9.96
C ASP A 183 26.20 22.20 10.18
N LYS A 184 26.97 21.59 9.26
CA LYS A 184 28.44 21.46 9.38
C LYS A 184 28.85 20.87 10.74
N GLY A 185 28.08 19.90 11.22
CA GLY A 185 28.30 19.20 12.49
C GLY A 185 27.78 19.91 13.74
N GLN A 186 27.27 21.15 13.64
CA GLN A 186 26.70 21.87 14.79
C GLN A 186 25.24 21.44 15.03
N PRO A 187 24.90 20.84 16.19
CA PRO A 187 23.56 20.37 16.47
C PRO A 187 22.61 21.52 16.82
N SER A 188 21.38 21.41 16.35
CA SER A 188 20.23 22.22 16.76
C SER A 188 19.06 21.29 17.05
N TYR A 189 18.61 21.26 18.30
CA TYR A 189 17.41 20.53 18.70
C TYR A 189 16.18 21.31 18.24
N VAL A 190 15.31 20.63 17.52
CA VAL A 190 14.18 21.27 16.86
C VAL A 190 12.88 20.78 17.49
N TYR A 191 12.04 21.72 17.88
CA TYR A 191 10.67 21.45 18.31
C TYR A 191 9.70 21.93 17.23
N VAL A 192 9.00 20.98 16.60
CA VAL A 192 8.03 21.25 15.53
C VAL A 192 6.64 20.81 15.99
N ASN A 193 5.65 21.68 15.80
CA ASN A 193 4.24 21.37 16.03
C ASN A 193 3.37 22.01 14.93
N GLU A 194 2.05 21.86 15.02
CA GLU A 194 1.11 22.32 13.97
C GLU A 194 1.10 23.84 13.73
N THR A 195 1.58 24.64 14.70
CA THR A 195 1.62 26.11 14.58
C THR A 195 3.03 26.66 14.40
N ASN A 196 4.05 25.87 14.73
CA ASN A 196 5.46 26.25 14.71
C ASN A 196 6.28 25.24 13.92
N GLY A 197 6.65 25.63 12.71
CA GLY A 197 7.69 24.98 11.92
C GLY A 197 9.10 25.39 12.36
N TYR A 198 10.09 24.63 11.90
CA TYR A 198 11.49 25.00 11.90
C TYR A 198 11.88 25.63 10.57
N SER A 199 12.45 26.82 10.65
CA SER A 199 13.04 27.48 9.50
C SER A 199 14.26 28.27 9.96
N SER A 200 15.43 27.90 9.45
CA SER A 200 16.69 28.61 9.71
C SER A 200 17.34 28.95 8.37
N PRO A 201 17.84 30.20 8.16
CA PRO A 201 18.46 30.60 6.92
C PRO A 201 19.59 29.65 6.48
N GLY A 202 19.44 29.05 5.29
CA GLY A 202 20.43 28.12 4.74
C GLY A 202 20.43 26.71 5.36
N SER A 203 19.45 26.40 6.20
CA SER A 203 19.13 25.05 6.70
C SER A 203 17.96 24.45 5.90
N VAL A 204 17.48 23.28 6.31
CA VAL A 204 16.30 22.63 5.74
C VAL A 204 15.06 22.93 6.59
N PRO A 205 13.94 23.41 5.99
CA PRO A 205 12.71 23.66 6.74
C PRO A 205 12.06 22.33 7.14
N ILE A 206 11.44 22.33 8.32
CA ILE A 206 10.66 21.18 8.82
C ILE A 206 9.35 21.68 9.40
N GLU A 207 8.22 21.12 8.98
CA GLU A 207 6.90 21.49 9.48
C GLU A 207 6.08 20.27 9.88
N LYS A 208 5.05 20.45 10.72
CA LYS A 208 4.11 19.38 11.08
C LYS A 208 2.73 19.71 10.53
N ILE A 209 2.16 18.79 9.75
CA ILE A 209 0.81 18.90 9.19
C ILE A 209 0.05 17.63 9.56
N GLY A 210 -0.93 17.75 10.45
CA GLY A 210 -1.61 16.61 11.05
C GLY A 210 -0.61 15.73 11.82
N VAL A 211 -0.63 14.42 11.54
CA VAL A 211 0.26 13.43 12.19
C VAL A 211 1.69 13.41 11.61
N TYR A 212 1.91 14.05 10.47
CA TYR A 212 3.17 13.94 9.74
C TYR A 212 4.07 15.16 9.91
N TYR A 213 5.36 14.91 10.04
CA TYR A 213 6.43 15.88 9.87
C TYR A 213 6.89 15.88 8.40
N TYR A 214 7.18 17.05 7.84
CA TYR A 214 7.56 17.25 6.45
C TYR A 214 8.92 17.90 6.34
N LEU A 215 9.74 17.40 5.43
CA LEU A 215 11.03 17.95 5.05
C LEU A 215 11.11 18.01 3.53
N GLU A 216 11.40 19.19 3.00
CA GLU A 216 11.58 19.42 1.56
C GLU A 216 12.99 19.92 1.26
N TYR A 217 13.65 19.29 0.27
CA TYR A 217 14.97 19.69 -0.21
C TYR A 217 15.14 19.46 -1.71
N GLY A 218 15.02 20.55 -2.48
CA GLY A 218 15.01 20.47 -3.95
C GLY A 218 13.81 19.64 -4.41
N SER A 219 14.05 18.57 -5.16
CA SER A 219 13.01 17.63 -5.61
C SER A 219 12.67 16.52 -4.62
N LEU A 220 13.35 16.45 -3.46
CA LEU A 220 13.13 15.44 -2.44
C LEU A 220 12.12 15.94 -1.41
N ARG A 221 11.07 15.15 -1.20
CA ARG A 221 10.07 15.33 -0.14
C ARG A 221 10.07 14.11 0.75
N LEU A 222 10.29 14.30 2.03
CA LEU A 222 10.17 13.26 3.04
C LEU A 222 9.08 13.66 4.02
N ARG A 223 8.18 12.74 4.34
CA ARG A 223 7.28 12.86 5.48
C ARG A 223 7.33 11.62 6.35
N TRP A 224 7.19 11.78 7.66
CA TRP A 224 7.17 10.66 8.62
C TRP A 224 6.22 10.95 9.78
N ASP A 225 5.63 9.91 10.35
CA ASP A 225 4.87 9.99 11.60
C ASP A 225 5.79 9.74 12.81
N ASP A 226 5.28 9.94 14.02
CA ASP A 226 6.04 9.68 15.24
C ASP A 226 5.99 8.22 15.72
N GLU A 227 5.41 7.33 14.91
CA GLU A 227 5.17 5.93 15.23
C GLU A 227 6.02 4.99 14.39
N SER A 228 5.69 4.75 13.12
CA SER A 228 6.26 3.65 12.35
C SER A 228 6.39 3.85 10.85
N SER A 229 5.88 4.96 10.30
CA SER A 229 5.81 5.14 8.84
C SER A 229 6.58 6.34 8.33
N TRP A 230 7.14 6.19 7.13
CA TRP A 230 7.74 7.29 6.37
C TRP A 230 7.44 7.15 4.88
N PHE A 231 7.44 8.28 4.19
CA PHE A 231 7.12 8.40 2.78
C PHE A 231 8.13 9.34 2.13
N LEU A 232 8.84 8.83 1.13
CA LEU A 232 9.83 9.54 0.35
C LEU A 232 9.31 9.70 -1.09
N THR A 233 9.17 10.95 -1.53
CA THR A 233 8.74 11.30 -2.88
C THR A 233 9.85 12.06 -3.59
N LEU A 234 10.05 11.73 -4.87
CA LEU A 234 10.90 12.47 -5.79
C LEU A 234 10.04 13.03 -6.92
N ASP A 235 10.07 14.35 -7.11
CA ASP A 235 9.24 15.03 -8.12
C ASP A 235 9.46 14.56 -9.54
N GLU A 236 10.70 14.20 -9.87
CA GLU A 236 11.10 13.80 -11.21
C GLU A 236 11.85 12.49 -11.14
N ALA A 237 11.50 11.57 -12.02
CA ALA A 237 12.31 10.40 -12.29
C ALA A 237 13.70 10.82 -12.80
N PRO A 238 14.75 10.03 -12.56
CA PRO A 238 16.06 10.32 -13.09
C PRO A 238 16.03 10.44 -14.61
N ARG A 239 16.73 11.45 -15.15
CA ARG A 239 16.82 11.64 -16.62
C ARG A 239 17.49 10.48 -17.35
N ASP A 240 18.30 9.71 -16.63
CA ASP A 240 19.01 8.55 -17.13
C ASP A 240 18.82 7.39 -16.13
N PRO A 241 17.73 6.61 -16.29
CA PRO A 241 17.35 5.55 -15.35
C PRO A 241 18.41 4.43 -15.25
N ASP A 242 19.13 4.17 -16.34
CA ASP A 242 20.19 3.15 -16.42
C ASP A 242 21.48 3.59 -15.72
N SER A 243 21.57 4.84 -15.29
CA SER A 243 22.80 5.41 -14.73
C SER A 243 23.08 5.03 -13.28
N PHE A 244 22.21 4.24 -12.64
CA PHE A 244 22.24 3.96 -11.20
C PHE A 244 22.30 5.25 -10.37
N SER A 245 21.66 6.32 -10.87
CA SER A 245 21.67 7.63 -10.21
C SER A 245 20.85 7.66 -8.94
N VAL A 246 19.93 6.72 -8.76
CA VAL A 246 19.10 6.50 -7.58
C VAL A 246 19.25 5.04 -7.18
N GLY A 247 19.25 4.76 -5.88
CA GLY A 247 19.27 3.41 -5.35
C GLY A 247 19.04 3.35 -3.85
N GLY A 248 18.86 2.15 -3.33
CA GLY A 248 18.54 1.86 -1.93
C GLY A 248 17.36 0.91 -1.84
N LEU A 249 16.79 0.77 -0.65
CA LEU A 249 15.55 0.02 -0.43
C LEU A 249 14.37 0.56 -1.25
N CYS A 250 14.40 1.83 -1.66
CA CYS A 250 13.36 2.43 -2.51
C CYS A 250 13.43 2.04 -4.00
N GLY A 251 14.38 1.19 -4.42
CA GLY A 251 14.57 0.85 -5.82
C GLY A 251 15.34 1.92 -6.60
N ASN A 252 15.28 1.86 -7.93
CA ASN A 252 16.05 2.73 -8.84
C ASN A 252 15.20 3.79 -9.57
N TYR A 253 13.87 3.74 -9.44
CA TYR A 253 12.93 4.73 -9.99
C TYR A 253 12.99 4.83 -11.52
N ASP A 254 13.06 3.69 -12.21
CA ASP A 254 13.13 3.57 -13.66
C ASP A 254 11.80 3.18 -14.33
N ARG A 255 10.71 3.11 -13.54
CA ARG A 255 9.36 2.67 -13.91
C ARG A 255 9.23 1.16 -14.14
N ASP A 256 10.22 0.36 -13.78
CA ASP A 256 10.15 -1.11 -13.85
C ASP A 256 10.29 -1.76 -12.45
N PRO A 257 9.17 -2.13 -11.81
CA PRO A 257 9.21 -2.74 -10.47
C PRO A 257 9.91 -4.09 -10.41
N HIS A 258 10.09 -4.79 -11.55
CA HIS A 258 10.72 -6.11 -11.57
C HIS A 258 12.22 -6.06 -11.31
N ASN A 259 12.83 -4.88 -11.43
CA ASN A 259 14.26 -4.71 -11.29
C ASN A 259 14.65 -3.87 -10.05
N ASP A 260 13.67 -3.50 -9.23
CA ASP A 260 13.83 -2.67 -8.04
C ASP A 260 14.67 -3.32 -6.92
N MET A 261 14.67 -4.67 -6.83
CA MET A 261 15.51 -5.42 -5.87
C MET A 261 16.99 -5.46 -6.30
N ARG A 262 17.53 -4.31 -6.70
CA ARG A 262 18.89 -4.18 -7.22
C ARG A 262 19.87 -3.72 -6.16
N LYS A 263 20.92 -4.50 -5.94
CA LYS A 263 21.98 -4.11 -5.00
C LYS A 263 22.97 -3.12 -5.62
N MET A 264 23.84 -2.54 -4.79
CA MET A 264 24.81 -1.52 -5.23
C MET A 264 25.75 -1.96 -6.37
N THR A 265 26.01 -3.27 -6.53
CA THR A 265 26.82 -3.79 -7.65
C THR A 265 26.05 -3.87 -8.98
N GLY A 266 24.78 -3.48 -9.01
CA GLY A 266 23.90 -3.57 -10.18
C GLY A 266 23.17 -4.90 -10.37
N GLN A 267 23.46 -5.92 -9.56
CA GLN A 267 22.78 -7.22 -9.61
C GLN A 267 21.33 -7.08 -9.09
N VAL A 268 20.36 -7.55 -9.89
CA VAL A 268 18.97 -7.73 -9.45
C VAL A 268 18.85 -9.03 -8.67
N LEU A 269 18.17 -8.98 -7.54
CA LEU A 269 17.92 -10.08 -6.64
C LEU A 269 16.43 -10.41 -6.64
N ASP A 270 16.09 -11.62 -6.24
CA ASP A 270 14.72 -12.15 -6.16
C ASP A 270 14.23 -12.33 -4.72
N ASN A 271 15.13 -12.16 -3.74
CA ASN A 271 14.86 -12.37 -2.33
C ASN A 271 14.94 -11.04 -1.55
N PRO A 272 13.82 -10.52 -1.00
CA PRO A 272 13.78 -9.32 -0.18
C PRO A 272 14.78 -9.24 0.98
N ALA A 273 15.05 -10.36 1.67
CA ALA A 273 16.00 -10.37 2.78
C ALA A 273 17.44 -10.19 2.29
N VAL A 274 17.83 -10.92 1.24
CA VAL A 274 19.16 -10.76 0.60
C VAL A 274 19.30 -9.35 0.02
N PHE A 275 18.25 -8.83 -0.62
CA PHE A 275 18.22 -7.47 -1.14
C PHE A 275 18.39 -6.44 -0.03
N GLY A 276 17.59 -6.50 1.04
CA GLY A 276 17.65 -5.53 2.13
C GLY A 276 18.99 -5.57 2.87
N ASN A 277 19.52 -6.76 3.16
CA ASN A 277 20.84 -6.92 3.79
C ASN A 277 21.97 -6.37 2.92
N SER A 278 21.83 -6.39 1.59
CA SER A 278 22.82 -5.79 0.68
C SER A 278 22.93 -4.26 0.77
N TRP A 279 21.94 -3.61 1.41
CA TRP A 279 21.90 -2.16 1.65
C TRP A 279 22.23 -1.77 3.10
N THR A 280 22.76 -2.71 3.89
CA THR A 280 23.21 -2.45 5.26
C THR A 280 24.35 -1.44 5.30
N VAL A 281 24.27 -0.47 6.21
CA VAL A 281 25.37 0.42 6.54
C VAL A 281 26.31 -0.33 7.47
N HIS A 282 27.47 -0.74 6.95
CA HIS A 282 28.47 -1.43 7.77
C HIS A 282 29.10 -0.49 8.79
N THR A 283 29.03 -0.90 10.06
CA THR A 283 29.66 -0.26 11.22
C THR A 283 30.73 -1.18 11.82
N GLU A 284 31.47 -0.69 12.82
CA GLU A 284 32.42 -1.52 13.57
C GLU A 284 31.70 -2.65 14.32
N ASP A 285 30.47 -2.41 14.79
CA ASP A 285 29.63 -3.43 15.41
C ASP A 285 28.98 -4.31 14.33
N PRO A 286 29.09 -5.66 14.45
CA PRO A 286 28.47 -6.57 13.51
C PRO A 286 26.94 -6.50 13.60
N CYS A 287 26.33 -6.25 12.45
CA CYS A 287 24.90 -6.32 12.24
C CYS A 287 24.52 -7.75 11.79
N PRO A 288 23.63 -8.48 12.50
CA PRO A 288 23.13 -9.75 12.00
C PRO A 288 22.21 -9.52 10.79
N ASP A 289 22.41 -10.33 9.75
CA ASP A 289 21.56 -10.34 8.57
C ASP A 289 20.12 -10.70 8.95
N ALA A 290 19.16 -9.97 8.36
CA ALA A 290 17.76 -10.31 8.47
C ALA A 290 17.46 -11.59 7.68
N SER A 291 16.61 -12.46 8.21
CA SER A 291 16.05 -13.58 7.45
C SER A 291 14.71 -13.19 6.82
N MET A 292 14.36 -13.86 5.73
CA MET A 292 12.98 -13.86 5.25
C MET A 292 12.13 -14.67 6.21
N SER A 293 10.99 -14.14 6.64
CA SER A 293 10.04 -14.85 7.48
C SER A 293 8.65 -14.77 6.85
N GLY A 294 8.43 -15.63 5.85
CA GLY A 294 7.08 -16.08 5.55
C GLY A 294 6.58 -16.80 6.80
N TYR A 295 5.50 -16.29 7.39
CA TYR A 295 4.96 -16.85 8.62
C TYR A 295 3.75 -17.70 8.31
N GLU A 296 3.87 -19.01 8.51
CA GLU A 296 2.72 -19.91 8.45
C GLU A 296 2.17 -20.11 9.87
N CYS A 297 0.84 -20.09 9.98
CA CYS A 297 0.15 -20.32 11.23
C CYS A 297 0.49 -21.71 11.78
N ARG A 298 0.86 -21.79 13.06
CA ARG A 298 1.32 -23.03 13.70
C ARG A 298 0.23 -24.11 13.82
N THR A 299 -1.03 -23.70 13.96
CA THR A 299 -2.18 -24.60 14.13
C THR A 299 -3.35 -24.16 13.26
N ASP A 300 -4.24 -25.11 12.93
CA ASP A 300 -5.47 -24.82 12.18
C ASP A 300 -6.38 -23.85 12.94
N ASP A 301 -6.45 -23.94 14.27
CA ASP A 301 -7.25 -23.03 15.10
C ASP A 301 -6.74 -21.58 15.00
N VAL A 302 -5.42 -21.37 14.97
CA VAL A 302 -4.80 -20.06 14.77
C VAL A 302 -5.05 -19.57 13.34
N LYS A 303 -4.95 -20.45 12.34
CA LYS A 303 -5.27 -20.14 10.93
C LYS A 303 -6.72 -19.68 10.79
N GLU A 304 -7.68 -20.36 11.41
CA GLU A 304 -9.10 -19.99 11.35
C GLU A 304 -9.41 -18.68 12.11
N GLN A 305 -8.74 -18.41 13.23
CA GLN A 305 -8.84 -17.12 13.92
C GLN A 305 -8.33 -15.97 13.04
N ALA A 306 -7.14 -16.13 12.44
CA ALA A 306 -6.58 -15.15 11.52
C ALA A 306 -7.49 -14.92 10.31
N LYS A 307 -8.03 -16.00 9.70
CA LYS A 307 -9.00 -15.90 8.61
C LYS A 307 -10.24 -15.12 9.02
N SER A 308 -10.76 -15.37 10.22
CA SER A 308 -11.92 -14.66 10.74
C SER A 308 -11.66 -13.17 10.92
N ALA A 309 -10.51 -12.80 11.49
CA ALA A 309 -10.12 -11.41 11.72
C ALA A 309 -9.86 -10.65 10.41
N CYS A 310 -9.05 -11.23 9.51
CA CYS A 310 -8.62 -10.60 8.27
C CYS A 310 -9.74 -10.45 7.22
N LYS A 311 -10.88 -11.13 7.39
CA LYS A 311 -12.09 -10.95 6.57
C LYS A 311 -12.62 -9.51 6.58
N VAL A 312 -12.16 -8.65 7.50
CA VAL A 312 -12.48 -7.22 7.48
C VAL A 312 -12.15 -6.57 6.13
N LEU A 313 -11.03 -6.95 5.49
CA LEU A 313 -10.63 -6.44 4.17
C LEU A 313 -11.56 -6.90 3.03
N LEU A 314 -12.35 -7.95 3.29
CA LEU A 314 -13.29 -8.54 2.35
C LEU A 314 -14.72 -8.01 2.52
N LYS A 315 -14.93 -7.03 3.41
CA LYS A 315 -16.23 -6.44 3.73
C LYS A 315 -16.28 -4.97 3.34
N GLU A 316 -17.48 -4.40 3.33
CA GLU A 316 -17.63 -2.94 3.26
C GLU A 316 -16.87 -2.27 4.42
N PRO A 317 -16.19 -1.14 4.19
CA PRO A 317 -16.20 -0.34 2.96
C PRO A 317 -15.11 -0.70 1.93
N PHE A 318 -14.31 -1.74 2.20
CA PHE A 318 -13.11 -2.10 1.42
C PHE A 318 -13.42 -2.72 0.06
N ILE A 319 -14.58 -3.38 -0.09
CA ILE A 319 -15.04 -4.00 -1.35
C ILE A 319 -15.00 -3.01 -2.53
N SER A 320 -15.29 -1.73 -2.27
CA SER A 320 -15.28 -0.67 -3.29
C SER A 320 -13.94 -0.50 -4.02
N CYS A 321 -12.83 -0.95 -3.42
CA CYS A 321 -11.48 -0.89 -3.98
C CYS A 321 -11.00 -2.19 -4.64
N HIS A 322 -11.67 -3.32 -4.42
CA HIS A 322 -11.27 -4.62 -4.98
C HIS A 322 -11.20 -4.60 -6.51
N THR A 323 -11.94 -3.69 -7.15
CA THR A 323 -11.96 -3.46 -8.61
C THR A 323 -10.66 -2.86 -9.17
N VAL A 324 -9.82 -2.26 -8.32
CA VAL A 324 -8.60 -1.55 -8.75
C VAL A 324 -7.35 -2.00 -7.99
N VAL A 325 -7.49 -2.56 -6.79
CA VAL A 325 -6.37 -3.13 -6.01
C VAL A 325 -6.72 -4.56 -5.60
N ALA A 326 -5.86 -5.50 -6.00
CA ALA A 326 -5.93 -6.91 -5.60
C ALA A 326 -5.86 -7.04 -4.06
N VAL A 327 -6.97 -7.38 -3.43
CA VAL A 327 -7.07 -7.53 -1.97
C VAL A 327 -6.30 -8.76 -1.45
N GLN A 328 -6.03 -9.73 -2.33
CA GLN A 328 -5.42 -11.01 -1.98
C GLN A 328 -4.09 -10.83 -1.25
N TYR A 329 -3.20 -9.98 -1.77
CA TYR A 329 -1.91 -9.70 -1.12
C TYR A 329 -2.06 -9.23 0.32
N TYR A 330 -2.92 -8.22 0.54
CA TYR A 330 -3.14 -7.64 1.86
C TYR A 330 -3.85 -8.61 2.80
N TYR A 331 -4.75 -9.45 2.29
CA TYR A 331 -5.39 -10.50 3.07
C TYR A 331 -4.40 -11.57 3.53
N HIS A 332 -3.60 -12.14 2.63
CA HIS A 332 -2.59 -13.14 3.00
C HIS A 332 -1.56 -12.60 3.96
N ARG A 333 -1.17 -11.35 3.76
CA ARG A 333 -0.27 -10.67 4.66
C ARG A 333 -0.87 -10.44 6.03
N CYS A 334 -2.15 -10.06 6.10
CA CYS A 334 -2.89 -10.00 7.35
C CYS A 334 -2.88 -11.35 8.06
N LEU A 335 -3.13 -12.46 7.35
CA LEU A 335 -3.10 -13.80 7.94
C LEU A 335 -1.74 -14.10 8.58
N ASN A 336 -0.66 -13.88 7.84
CA ASN A 336 0.69 -14.16 8.30
C ASN A 336 1.05 -13.33 9.53
N ASP A 337 0.74 -12.04 9.51
CA ASP A 337 1.05 -11.13 10.61
C ASP A 337 0.21 -11.44 11.85
N TYR A 338 -1.07 -11.73 11.68
CA TYR A 338 -1.96 -12.10 12.78
C TYR A 338 -1.51 -13.41 13.43
N CYS A 339 -1.14 -14.41 12.64
CA CYS A 339 -0.61 -15.67 13.15
C CYS A 339 0.73 -15.48 13.88
N ALA A 340 1.62 -14.68 13.30
CA ALA A 340 2.91 -14.39 13.90
C ALA A 340 2.78 -13.63 15.23
N ALA A 341 1.82 -12.71 15.32
CA ALA A 341 1.55 -11.99 16.55
C ALA A 341 0.94 -12.88 17.62
N LEU A 342 0.02 -13.78 17.27
CA LEU A 342 -0.48 -14.78 18.22
C LEU A 342 0.66 -15.63 18.81
N ASP A 343 1.58 -16.11 17.98
CA ASP A 343 2.73 -16.86 18.47
C ASP A 343 3.76 -15.98 19.21
N TYR A 344 3.93 -14.71 18.81
CA TYR A 344 4.78 -13.72 19.51
C TYR A 344 4.25 -13.40 20.91
N THR A 345 2.94 -13.43 21.08
CA THR A 345 2.23 -13.04 22.30
C THR A 345 1.79 -14.24 23.14
N ASP A 346 2.15 -15.48 22.79
CA ASP A 346 1.77 -16.70 23.52
C ASP A 346 2.22 -16.68 24.98
N ASP A 347 3.36 -16.03 25.27
CA ASP A 347 3.91 -15.85 26.61
C ASP A 347 3.39 -14.58 27.34
N TRP A 348 2.54 -13.77 26.71
CA TRP A 348 2.04 -12.54 27.32
C TRP A 348 0.94 -12.86 28.33
N GLU A 349 1.13 -12.39 29.57
CA GLU A 349 0.17 -12.64 30.66
C GLU A 349 -1.04 -11.69 30.62
N ASP A 350 -0.94 -10.57 29.90
CA ASP A 350 -2.00 -9.55 29.81
C ASP A 350 -2.85 -9.75 28.53
N PRO A 351 -4.08 -10.29 28.65
CA PRO A 351 -4.94 -10.52 27.49
C PRO A 351 -5.39 -9.22 26.80
N VAL A 352 -5.37 -8.08 27.49
CA VAL A 352 -5.70 -6.78 26.89
C VAL A 352 -4.59 -6.36 25.92
N ALA A 353 -3.33 -6.48 26.34
CA ALA A 353 -2.18 -6.16 25.49
C ALA A 353 -2.12 -7.08 24.25
N VAL A 354 -2.46 -8.36 24.40
CA VAL A 354 -2.59 -9.29 23.26
C VAL A 354 -3.62 -8.79 22.26
N GLN A 355 -4.82 -8.40 22.72
CA GLN A 355 -5.88 -7.95 21.83
C GLN A 355 -5.54 -6.62 21.15
N GLU A 356 -4.95 -5.67 21.87
CA GLU A 356 -4.48 -4.38 21.30
C GLU A 356 -3.49 -4.61 20.15
N GLU A 357 -2.61 -5.60 20.30
CA GLU A 357 -1.62 -5.95 19.29
C GLU A 357 -2.26 -6.56 18.04
N LEU A 358 -3.23 -7.47 18.22
CA LEU A 358 -3.99 -8.07 17.13
C LEU A 358 -4.84 -7.04 16.38
N ASP A 359 -5.48 -6.13 17.10
CA ASP A 359 -6.27 -5.04 16.52
C ASP A 359 -5.36 -4.08 15.72
N SER A 360 -4.18 -3.76 16.27
CA SER A 360 -3.17 -2.93 15.60
C SER A 360 -2.76 -3.50 14.23
N ILE A 361 -2.59 -4.82 14.11
CA ILE A 361 -2.30 -5.49 12.82
C ILE A 361 -3.42 -5.24 11.82
N LEU A 362 -4.68 -5.37 12.23
CA LEU A 362 -5.82 -5.11 11.35
C LEU A 362 -5.84 -3.65 10.90
N CYS A 363 -5.51 -2.71 11.78
CA CYS A 363 -5.42 -1.29 11.46
C CYS A 363 -4.30 -0.99 10.46
N VAL A 364 -3.12 -1.58 10.65
CA VAL A 364 -1.99 -1.43 9.71
C VAL A 364 -2.34 -2.00 8.34
N MET A 365 -3.04 -3.13 8.27
CA MET A 365 -3.46 -3.73 6.99
C MET A 365 -4.53 -2.90 6.29
N ALA A 366 -5.52 -2.40 7.04
CA ALA A 366 -6.56 -1.52 6.51
C ALA A 366 -5.98 -0.20 6.00
N ASP A 367 -5.06 0.42 6.76
CA ASP A 367 -4.37 1.64 6.34
C ASP A 367 -3.55 1.39 5.07
N SER A 368 -2.75 0.31 5.05
CA SER A 368 -1.96 -0.07 3.89
C SER A 368 -2.82 -0.28 2.63
N TYR A 369 -3.92 -1.03 2.75
CA TYR A 369 -4.81 -1.28 1.63
C TYR A 369 -5.47 0.02 1.15
N THR A 370 -5.96 0.86 2.06
CA THR A 370 -6.68 2.09 1.70
C THR A 370 -5.77 3.17 1.12
N VAL A 371 -4.49 3.25 1.53
CA VAL A 371 -3.48 4.09 0.89
C VAL A 371 -3.32 3.70 -0.59
N GLN A 372 -3.39 2.41 -0.89
CA GLN A 372 -3.26 1.90 -2.25
C GLN A 372 -4.53 2.12 -3.07
N CYS A 373 -5.70 1.97 -2.44
CA CYS A 373 -6.96 2.38 -3.01
C CYS A 373 -6.96 3.86 -3.40
N ALA A 374 -6.50 4.73 -2.49
CA ALA A 374 -6.42 6.17 -2.74
C ALA A 374 -5.45 6.50 -3.87
N PHE A 375 -4.36 5.74 -4.02
CA PHE A 375 -3.44 5.85 -5.15
C PHE A 375 -4.11 5.61 -6.50
N PHE A 376 -5.10 4.71 -6.56
CA PHE A 376 -5.96 4.48 -7.73
C PHE A 376 -7.26 5.32 -7.72
N GLY A 377 -7.32 6.38 -6.91
CA GLY A 377 -8.45 7.31 -6.86
C GLY A 377 -9.68 6.80 -6.11
N LYS A 378 -9.59 5.67 -5.41
CA LYS A 378 -10.65 5.12 -4.54
C LYS A 378 -10.38 5.52 -3.08
N VAL A 379 -10.95 6.64 -2.65
CA VAL A 379 -10.86 7.07 -1.25
C VAL A 379 -11.93 6.35 -0.43
N ILE A 380 -11.52 5.61 0.59
CA ILE A 380 -12.39 4.83 1.47
C ILE A 380 -12.35 5.45 2.88
N SER A 381 -13.52 5.70 3.46
CA SER A 381 -13.64 6.03 4.88
C SER A 381 -13.89 4.75 5.67
N TRP A 382 -12.87 4.26 6.38
CA TRP A 382 -12.86 2.90 6.94
C TRP A 382 -12.77 2.82 8.47
N ARG A 383 -12.28 3.88 9.13
CA ARG A 383 -12.24 3.94 10.61
C ARG A 383 -13.64 4.16 11.17
N SER A 384 -13.96 3.49 12.27
CA SER A 384 -15.24 3.59 12.95
C SER A 384 -15.06 3.54 14.47
N GLU A 385 -16.15 3.71 15.23
CA GLU A 385 -16.09 3.56 16.69
C GLU A 385 -15.68 2.14 17.13
N ASP A 386 -15.96 1.13 16.30
CA ASP A 386 -15.73 -0.28 16.58
C ASP A 386 -14.49 -0.85 15.86
N PHE A 387 -13.82 -0.06 15.01
CA PHE A 387 -12.66 -0.51 14.24
C PHE A 387 -11.65 0.63 14.02
N CYS A 388 -10.47 0.49 14.64
CA CYS A 388 -9.31 1.37 14.44
C CYS A 388 -9.60 2.86 14.65
N ARG A 389 -10.22 3.15 15.80
CA ARG A 389 -10.71 4.48 16.19
C ARG A 389 -9.63 5.57 16.18
#